data_AF-A0A8C9P9K1-F1
#
_entry.id   AF-A0A8C9P9K1-F1
#
_cell.length_a   1.000
_cell.length_b   1.000
_cell.length_c   1.000
_cell.angle_alpha   90.00
_cell.angle_beta   90.00
_cell.angle_gamma   90.00
#
_symmetry.space_group_name_H-M   'P 1'
#
loop_
_entity.id
_entity.type
_entity.pdbx_description
1 polymer ?
#
loop_
_entity_poly.entity_id
_entity_poly.type
_entity_poly.pdbx_seq_one_letter_code
_entity_poly.pdbx_strand_id
1 'polypeptide(L)'
;MMVGKNKHPTKGGKKGAKKKVVDPFSKKDWYDVKASAMFNIRNIGKTLVTRTQGTKIASDGLKGWVFEAILADLQNDEVEFRKFELITEDDNTCDIPLSWRALSSYSFL
;
A
#
# COMPACT_ATOMS: atom_id res chain seq x y z
N MET A 1 48.26 5.86 -47.56
CA MET A 1 48.04 5.07 -46.33
C MET A 1 48.18 6.02 -45.15
N MET A 2 47.15 6.16 -44.32
CA MET A 2 47.15 7.06 -43.15
C MET A 2 46.98 6.20 -41.90
N VAL A 3 48.08 5.91 -41.22
CA VAL A 3 48.10 5.24 -39.92
C VAL A 3 47.84 6.30 -38.84
N GLY A 4 46.56 6.52 -38.57
CA GLY A 4 46.07 7.42 -37.51
C GLY A 4 45.84 6.64 -36.21
N LYS A 5 46.88 6.65 -35.36
CA LYS A 5 46.93 6.17 -33.97
C LYS A 5 45.56 6.01 -33.28
N ASN A 6 45.19 4.77 -32.95
CA ASN A 6 44.05 4.44 -32.11
C ASN A 6 44.28 5.06 -30.72
N LYS A 7 43.68 6.22 -30.46
CA LYS A 7 43.52 6.74 -29.10
C LYS A 7 42.62 5.76 -28.38
N HIS A 8 43.24 4.88 -27.60
CA HIS A 8 42.56 4.05 -26.62
C HIS A 8 41.54 4.91 -25.87
N PRO A 9 40.23 4.69 -26.03
CA PRO A 9 39.26 5.39 -25.20
C PRO A 9 39.53 4.90 -23.79
N THR A 10 40.12 5.77 -22.97
CA THR A 10 40.28 5.49 -21.55
C THR A 10 38.90 5.12 -21.03
N LYS A 11 38.83 3.95 -20.40
CA LYS A 11 37.68 3.46 -19.66
C LYS A 11 37.43 4.42 -18.49
N GLY A 12 36.87 5.58 -18.81
CA GLY A 12 36.60 6.70 -17.91
C GLY A 12 35.13 7.08 -17.98
N GLY A 13 34.24 6.09 -18.14
CA GLY A 13 32.80 6.28 -18.13
C GLY A 13 32.25 6.01 -16.74
N LYS A 14 32.00 7.08 -15.97
CA LYS A 14 31.25 7.15 -14.71
C LYS A 14 31.51 5.98 -13.75
N LYS A 15 32.48 6.18 -12.85
CA LYS A 15 32.46 5.57 -11.51
C LYS A 15 31.06 5.84 -10.95
N GLY A 16 30.24 4.79 -10.96
CA GLY A 16 28.80 4.87 -10.74
C GLY A 16 28.54 5.78 -9.56
N ALA A 17 27.73 6.82 -9.78
CA ALA A 17 27.24 7.67 -8.71
C ALA A 17 26.76 6.71 -7.62
N LYS A 18 27.52 6.63 -6.52
CA LYS A 18 27.14 5.85 -5.34
C LYS A 18 25.73 6.35 -5.06
N LYS A 19 24.72 5.52 -5.31
CA LYS A 19 23.36 5.81 -4.85
C LYS A 19 23.57 6.16 -3.39
N LYS A 20 23.24 7.41 -3.01
CA LYS A 20 23.26 7.76 -1.60
C LYS A 20 22.46 6.65 -0.93
N VAL A 21 23.07 6.00 0.07
CA VAL A 21 22.37 5.01 0.89
C VAL A 21 21.37 5.83 1.67
N VAL A 22 20.22 6.05 1.04
CA VAL A 22 19.07 6.73 1.63
C VAL A 22 18.29 5.62 2.29
N ASP A 23 17.95 5.84 3.54
CA ASP A 23 17.14 4.92 4.31
C ASP A 23 15.81 4.64 3.56
N PRO A 24 15.43 3.36 3.40
CA PRO A 24 14.22 2.98 2.67
C PRO A 24 12.93 3.48 3.32
N PHE A 25 12.90 3.76 4.64
CA PHE A 25 11.73 4.29 5.33
C PHE A 25 11.53 5.79 5.11
N SER A 26 12.60 6.54 4.82
CA SER A 26 12.55 7.98 4.51
C SER A 26 11.73 8.32 3.26
N LYS A 27 11.40 7.31 2.44
CA LYS A 27 10.58 7.43 1.24
C LYS A 27 9.13 6.95 1.45
N LYS A 28 8.78 6.57 2.67
CA LYS A 28 7.44 6.12 3.04
C LYS A 28 6.76 7.21 3.86
N ASP A 29 5.49 7.45 3.58
CA ASP A 29 4.62 8.31 4.37
C ASP A 29 3.57 7.45 5.08
N TRP A 30 3.09 7.95 6.22
CA TRP A 30 1.99 7.34 6.96
C TRP A 30 0.64 7.75 6.35
N TYR A 31 -0.22 6.76 6.13
CA TYR A 31 -1.60 6.95 5.70
C TYR A 31 -2.53 6.38 6.77
N ASP A 32 -3.55 7.16 7.12
CA ASP A 32 -4.61 6.69 8.01
C ASP A 32 -5.56 5.80 7.22
N VAL A 33 -5.72 4.57 7.69
CA VAL A 33 -6.61 3.57 7.09
C VAL A 33 -7.94 3.61 7.82
N LYS A 34 -9.01 3.86 7.08
CA LYS A 34 -10.34 3.99 7.64
C LYS A 34 -11.27 2.88 7.18
N ALA A 35 -12.06 2.34 8.09
CA ALA A 35 -13.17 1.45 7.74
C ALA A 35 -14.31 2.25 7.11
N SER A 36 -15.08 1.56 6.26
CA SER A 36 -16.33 2.04 5.67
C SER A 36 -17.32 2.58 6.71
N ALA A 37 -18.25 3.42 6.26
CA ALA A 37 -19.29 4.03 7.10
C ALA A 37 -20.28 3.03 7.72
N MET A 38 -20.22 1.75 7.33
CA MET A 38 -21.02 0.66 7.90
C MET A 38 -20.59 0.30 9.34
N PHE A 39 -19.38 0.67 9.75
CA PHE A 39 -18.84 0.38 11.07
C PHE A 39 -18.90 1.62 11.99
N ASN A 40 -19.06 1.37 13.29
CA ASN A 40 -19.13 2.43 14.29
C ASN A 40 -17.74 3.04 14.54
N ILE A 41 -16.72 2.19 14.71
CA ILE A 41 -15.33 2.60 14.74
C ILE A 41 -14.78 2.56 13.31
N ARG A 42 -14.33 3.73 12.85
CA ARG A 42 -13.78 3.89 11.50
C ARG A 42 -12.27 3.87 11.45
N ASN A 43 -11.58 3.92 12.58
CA ASN A 43 -10.12 4.01 12.58
C ASN A 43 -9.56 2.60 12.78
N ILE A 44 -9.05 1.98 11.71
CA ILE A 44 -8.43 0.64 11.79
C ILE A 44 -6.96 0.78 12.19
N GLY A 45 -6.28 1.81 11.68
CA GLY A 45 -4.89 2.06 12.02
C GLY A 45 -4.18 2.95 11.01
N LYS A 46 -2.85 2.92 11.05
CA LYS A 46 -1.99 3.66 10.11
C LYS A 46 -1.10 2.70 9.35
N THR A 47 -0.91 2.96 8.07
CA THR A 47 -0.06 2.16 7.19
C THR A 47 1.06 2.99 6.58
N LEU A 48 2.20 2.34 6.34
CA LEU A 48 3.36 2.93 5.67
C LEU A 48 3.32 2.61 4.18
N VAL A 49 3.22 3.65 3.36
CA VAL A 49 3.15 3.51 1.89
C VAL A 49 4.28 4.30 1.26
N THR A 50 4.84 3.78 0.17
CA THR A 50 5.85 4.49 -0.60
C THR A 50 5.25 5.74 -1.24
N ARG A 51 5.95 6.87 -1.08
CA ARG A 51 5.61 8.13 -1.73
C ARG A 51 5.58 7.98 -3.24
N THR A 52 4.61 8.63 -3.88
CA THR A 52 4.49 8.70 -5.34
C THR A 52 5.82 9.12 -5.96
N GLN A 53 6.36 8.28 -6.85
CA GLN A 53 7.63 8.53 -7.53
C GLN A 53 7.47 8.19 -9.01
N GLY A 54 7.61 9.21 -9.86
CA GLY A 54 7.42 9.07 -11.30
C GLY A 54 5.99 8.62 -11.62
N THR A 55 5.85 7.49 -12.29
CA THR A 55 4.56 6.89 -12.66
C THR A 55 3.97 5.96 -11.60
N LYS A 56 4.68 5.68 -10.51
CA LYS A 56 4.18 4.85 -9.40
C LYS A 56 3.42 5.72 -8.42
N ILE A 57 2.11 5.53 -8.34
CA ILE A 57 1.20 6.30 -7.49
C ILE A 57 1.06 5.60 -6.14
N ALA A 58 1.07 6.36 -5.04
CA ALA A 58 0.91 5.83 -3.69
C ALA A 58 -0.45 5.15 -3.47
N SER A 59 -1.53 5.67 -4.05
CA SER A 59 -2.90 5.11 -3.92
C SER A 59 -3.04 3.74 -4.58
N ASP A 60 -2.40 3.52 -5.73
CA ASP A 60 -2.33 2.20 -6.38
C ASP A 60 -1.62 1.17 -5.48
N GLY A 61 -0.59 1.60 -4.76
CA GLY A 61 0.11 0.77 -3.79
C GLY A 61 -0.68 0.46 -2.52
N LEU A 62 -1.76 1.19 -2.25
CA LEU A 62 -2.69 0.94 -1.14
C LEU A 62 -3.83 0.02 -1.54
N LYS A 63 -4.26 0.09 -2.80
CA LYS A 63 -5.36 -0.71 -3.32
C LYS A 63 -5.02 -2.20 -3.25
N GLY A 64 -6.00 -3.01 -2.85
CA GLY A 64 -5.84 -4.47 -2.75
C GLY A 64 -5.11 -4.95 -1.49
N TRP A 65 -4.79 -4.06 -0.54
CA TRP A 65 -4.37 -4.49 0.78
C TRP A 65 -5.55 -5.10 1.54
N VAL A 66 -5.32 -6.27 2.11
CA VAL A 66 -6.28 -7.02 2.92
C VAL A 66 -5.90 -6.84 4.38
N PHE A 67 -6.80 -6.25 5.17
CA PHE A 67 -6.67 -6.08 6.60
C PHE A 67 -7.61 -7.05 7.30
N GLU A 68 -7.08 -7.90 8.17
CA GLU A 68 -7.90 -8.72 9.05
C GLU A 68 -8.26 -7.90 10.30
N ALA A 69 -9.55 -7.64 10.51
CA ALA A 69 -10.05 -6.93 11.66
C ALA A 69 -11.13 -7.74 12.38
N ILE A 70 -11.14 -7.66 13.71
CA ILE A 70 -12.12 -8.35 14.55
C ILE A 70 -13.33 -7.44 14.71
N LEU A 71 -14.54 -7.99 14.62
CA LEU A 71 -15.77 -7.20 14.73
C LEU A 71 -15.88 -6.44 16.05
N ALA A 72 -15.38 -7.02 17.14
CA ALA A 72 -15.29 -6.37 18.45
C ALA A 72 -14.53 -5.02 18.40
N ASP A 73 -13.48 -4.91 17.59
CA ASP A 73 -12.70 -3.67 17.43
C ASP A 73 -13.43 -2.63 16.55
N LEU A 74 -14.35 -3.08 15.70
CA LEU A 74 -15.09 -2.20 14.77
C LEU A 74 -16.46 -1.74 15.30
N GLN A 75 -17.10 -2.51 16.18
CA GLN A 75 -18.45 -2.22 16.68
C GLN A 75 -18.55 -2.10 18.22
N ASN A 76 -17.50 -2.41 18.99
CA ASN A 76 -17.50 -2.48 20.46
C ASN A 76 -18.51 -3.48 21.05
N ASP A 77 -18.88 -4.53 20.31
CA ASP A 77 -19.71 -5.61 20.85
C ASP A 77 -18.83 -6.69 21.47
N GLU A 78 -19.07 -7.02 22.75
CA GLU A 78 -18.19 -7.85 23.59
C GLU A 78 -18.13 -9.34 23.18
N VAL A 79 -18.94 -9.79 22.21
CA VAL A 79 -19.23 -11.22 21.99
C VAL A 79 -18.86 -11.74 20.59
N GLU A 80 -18.43 -10.88 19.65
CA GLU A 80 -18.19 -11.33 18.27
C GLU A 80 -16.71 -11.51 17.90
N PHE A 81 -16.28 -12.78 17.97
CA PHE A 81 -15.01 -13.28 17.40
C PHE A 81 -15.04 -13.40 15.86
N ARG A 82 -15.99 -12.74 15.18
CA ARG A 82 -16.02 -12.76 13.71
C ARG A 82 -14.87 -11.91 13.17
N LYS A 83 -14.02 -12.56 12.38
CA LYS A 83 -12.94 -11.93 11.63
C LYS A 83 -13.49 -11.48 10.29
N PHE A 84 -13.26 -10.22 9.94
CA PHE A 84 -13.54 -9.68 8.63
C PHE A 84 -12.23 -9.37 7.94
N GLU A 85 -12.14 -9.73 6.66
CA GLU A 85 -11.06 -9.23 5.82
C GLU A 85 -11.60 -8.00 5.07
N LEU A 86 -10.97 -6.87 5.30
CA LEU A 86 -11.32 -5.58 4.71
C LEU A 86 -10.32 -5.28 3.62
N ILE A 87 -10.81 -4.97 2.42
CA ILE A 87 -9.96 -4.66 1.28
C ILE A 87 -9.99 -3.16 1.07
N THR A 88 -8.83 -2.57 0.83
CA THR A 88 -8.75 -1.16 0.41
C THR A 88 -9.12 -1.07 -1.06
N GLU A 89 -10.31 -0.54 -1.37
CA GLU A 89 -10.78 -0.37 -2.75
C GLU A 89 -10.37 1.00 -3.31
N ASP A 90 -10.56 2.07 -2.54
CA ASP A 90 -10.31 3.44 -2.97
C ASP A 90 -9.70 4.28 -1.84
N ASP A 91 -8.92 5.31 -2.23
CA ASP A 91 -8.26 6.32 -1.40
C ASP A 91 -8.47 6.19 0.11
N ASN A 92 -7.66 5.33 0.76
CA ASN A 92 -7.57 5.08 2.21
C ASN A 92 -8.78 4.47 2.93
N THR A 93 -9.87 4.18 2.22
CA THR A 93 -11.06 3.55 2.77
C THR A 93 -11.05 2.04 2.51
N CYS A 94 -11.17 1.27 3.58
CA CYS A 94 -11.31 -0.18 3.55
C CYS A 94 -12.77 -0.57 3.65
N ASP A 95 -13.21 -1.34 2.68
CA ASP A 95 -14.56 -1.83 2.55
C ASP A 95 -14.58 -3.35 2.53
N ILE A 96 -15.74 -3.91 2.86
CA ILE A 96 -16.01 -5.32 2.64
C ILE A 96 -16.20 -5.48 1.12
N PRO A 97 -15.47 -6.39 0.45
CA PRO A 97 -15.59 -6.56 -0.99
C PRO A 97 -17.03 -6.89 -1.38
N LEU A 98 -17.47 -6.35 -2.52
CA LEU A 98 -18.85 -6.50 -3.01
C LEU A 98 -19.30 -7.97 -3.09
N SER A 99 -18.38 -8.88 -3.42
CA SER A 99 -18.64 -10.34 -3.48
C SER A 99 -19.02 -10.92 -2.11
N TRP A 100 -18.45 -10.40 -1.01
CA TRP A 100 -18.75 -10.86 0.35
C TRP A 100 -19.95 -10.14 0.96
N ARG A 101 -20.19 -8.89 0.57
CA ARG A 101 -21.43 -8.18 0.93
C ARG A 101 -22.66 -8.98 0.48
N ALA A 102 -22.66 -9.50 -0.76
CA ALA A 102 -23.73 -10.34 -1.28
C ALA A 102 -23.92 -11.65 -0.51
N LEU A 103 -22.82 -12.29 -0.07
CA LEU A 103 -22.87 -13.54 0.70
C LEU A 103 -23.34 -13.30 2.15
N SER A 104 -22.96 -12.19 2.77
CA SER A 104 -23.43 -11.83 4.11
C SER A 104 -24.92 -11.49 4.10
N SER A 105 -25.43 -10.80 3.07
CA SER A 105 -26.87 -10.52 2.94
C SER A 105 -27.72 -11.79 2.81
N TYR A 106 -27.13 -12.89 2.34
CA TYR A 106 -27.78 -14.20 2.24
C TYR A 106 -27.82 -14.99 3.56
N SER A 107 -26.96 -14.66 4.54
CA SER A 107 -26.95 -15.30 5.87
C SER A 107 -27.67 -14.49 6.96
N PHE A 108 -28.16 -13.29 6.63
CA PHE A 108 -28.93 -12.42 7.55
C PHE A 108 -30.43 -12.40 7.24
N LEU A 109 -30.90 -13.22 6.28
CA LEU A 109 -32.30 -13.63 6.09
C LEU A 109 -32.47 -15.07 6.58
#